data_AF-A0A0K1F6R9-F1
#
_entry.id   AF-A0A0K1F6R9-F1
#
_cell.length_a   1.000
_cell.length_b   1.000
_cell.length_c   1.000
_cell.angle_alpha   90.00
_cell.angle_beta   90.00
_cell.angle_gamma   90.00
#
_symmetry.space_group_name_H-M   'P 1'
#
loop_
_entity.id
_entity.type
_entity.pdbx_description
1 polymer ?
#
loop_
_entity_poly.entity_id
_entity_poly.type
_entity_poly.pdbx_seq_one_letter_code
_entity_poly.pdbx_strand_id
1 'polypeptide(L)' 'MFVRVQRKRAADGSEMLYASVVENKRVGGKVVQRTVLNIGRVEPEQVPYLRAAWAKKRPRLVWD' A
#
# COMPACT_ATOMS: atom_id res chain seq x y z
N MET A 1 -0.85 -9.77 3.96
CA MET A 1 -0.29 -8.41 3.80
C MET A 1 -1.04 -7.71 2.68
N PHE A 2 -1.10 -6.39 2.69
CA PHE A 2 -1.65 -5.60 1.58
C PHE A 2 -1.01 -4.22 1.56
N VAL A 3 -1.12 -3.52 0.43
CA VAL A 3 -0.67 -2.12 0.32
C VAL A 3 -1.75 -1.18 0.87
N ARG A 4 -1.37 -0.38 1.85
CA ARG A 4 -2.15 0.74 2.37
C ARG A 4 -1.66 2.03 1.70
N VAL A 5 -2.57 2.75 1.07
CA VAL A 5 -2.32 4.07 0.47
C VAL A 5 -2.96 5.13 1.35
N GLN A 6 -2.19 6.15 1.72
CA GLN A 6 -2.66 7.31 2.45
C GLN A 6 -2.56 8.52 1.55
N ARG A 7 -3.63 9.31 1.49
CA ARG A 7 -3.66 10.59 0.80
C ARG A 7 -3.36 11.69 1.80
N LYS A 8 -2.42 12.57 1.45
CA LYS A 8 -2.10 13.77 2.21
C LYS A 8 -2.25 14.99 1.30
N ARG A 9 -2.73 16.08 1.86
CA ARG A 9 -2.77 17.37 1.18
C ARG A 9 -1.60 18.20 1.65
N ALA A 10 -0.85 18.73 0.70
CA ALA A 10 0.25 19.63 0.93
C ALA A 10 -0.26 21.04 1.24
N ALA A 11 0.62 21.89 1.77
CA ALA A 11 0.30 23.28 2.10
C ALA A 11 -0.06 24.12 0.86
N ASP A 12 0.48 23.78 -0.31
CA ASP A 12 0.17 24.37 -1.61
C ASP A 12 -1.13 23.84 -2.23
N GLY A 13 -1.85 22.96 -1.52
CA GLY A 13 -3.10 22.36 -1.96
C GLY A 13 -2.94 21.11 -2.84
N SER A 14 -1.71 20.75 -3.23
CA SER A 14 -1.43 19.54 -4.02
C SER A 14 -1.71 18.26 -3.22
N GLU A 15 -2.11 17.19 -3.92
CA GLU A 15 -2.32 15.87 -3.30
C GLU A 15 -1.05 15.02 -3.42
N MET A 16 -0.66 14.38 -2.32
CA MET A 16 0.44 13.42 -2.25
C MET A 16 -0.09 12.07 -1.79
N LEU A 17 0.31 11.00 -2.47
CA LEU A 17 0.02 9.63 -2.04
C LEU A 17 1.24 9.02 -1.37
N TYR A 18 1.02 8.33 -0.26
CA TYR A 18 2.05 7.57 0.44
C TYR A 18 1.62 6.11 0.56
N ALA A 19 2.50 5.20 0.21
CA ALA A 19 2.25 3.77 0.28
C ALA A 19 3.04 3.10 1.41
N SER A 20 2.43 2.11 2.04
CA SER A 20 3.06 1.22 3.01
C SER A 20 2.51 -0.19 2.87
N VAL A 21 3.35 -1.20 3.10
CA VAL A 21 2.90 -2.59 3.20
C VAL A 21 2.55 -2.86 4.65
N VAL A 22 1.34 -3.37 4.88
CA VAL A 22 0.84 -3.69 6.22
C VAL A 22 0.50 -5.17 6.34
N GLU A 23 0.78 -5.73 7.51
CA GLU A 23 0.35 -7.07 7.93
C GLU A 23 -0.77 -6.97 8.97
N ASN A 24 -1.73 -7.89 8.89
CA ASN A 24 -2.74 -8.07 9.92
C ASN A 24 -2.25 -9.15 10.89
N LYS A 25 -2.20 -8.84 12.18
CA LYS A 25 -1.91 -9.78 13.26
C LYS A 25 -3.09 -9.85 14.23
N ARG A 26 -3.33 -11.02 14.83
CA ARG A 26 -4.30 -11.16 15.92
C ARG A 26 -3.55 -11.08 17.25
N VAL A 27 -3.93 -10.13 18.10
CA VAL A 27 -3.37 -9.95 19.44
C VAL A 27 -4.54 -9.80 20.41
N GLY A 28 -4.66 -10.71 21.38
CA GLY A 28 -5.76 -10.69 22.36
C GLY A 28 -7.16 -10.68 21.73
N GLY A 29 -7.38 -11.47 20.68
CA GLY A 29 -8.65 -11.54 19.96
C GLY A 29 -8.95 -10.37 19.01
N LYS A 30 -8.14 -9.31 19.02
CA LYS A 30 -8.30 -8.13 18.13
C LYS A 30 -7.38 -8.22 16.93
N VAL A 31 -7.84 -7.72 15.78
CA VAL A 31 -6.99 -7.56 14.59
C VAL A 31 -6.22 -6.24 14.70
N VAL A 32 -4.90 -6.34 14.75
CA VAL A 32 -3.97 -5.21 14.79
C VAL A 32 -3.20 -5.15 13.47
N GLN A 33 -3.10 -3.95 12.90
CA GLN A 33 -2.31 -3.70 11.70
C GLN A 33 -0.89 -3.25 12.08
N ARG A 34 0.13 -3.89 11.50
CA ARG A 34 1.52 -3.48 11.64
C ARG A 34 2.09 -3.12 10.28
N THR A 35 2.72 -1.96 10.17
CA THR A 35 3.52 -1.60 8.99
C THR A 35 4.78 -2.44 8.96
N VAL A 36 5.01 -3.15 7.86
CA VAL A 36 6.22 -3.99 7.66
C VAL A 36 7.21 -3.38 6.69
N LEU A 37 6.74 -2.50 5.79
CA LEU A 37 7.57 -1.77 4.85
C LEU A 37 6.93 -0.41 4.58
N ASN A 38 7.74 0.64 4.59
CA ASN A 38 7.35 1.95 4.11
C ASN A 38 7.86 2.12 2.68
N ILE A 39 6.95 2.37 1.72
CA ILE A 39 7.31 2.59 0.31
C ILE A 39 7.57 4.08 0.06
N GLY A 40 6.95 4.97 0.83
CA GLY A 40 7.11 6.41 0.69
C GLY A 40 6.10 7.00 -0.30
N ARG A 41 6.46 8.15 -0.89
CA ARG A 41 5.61 8.88 -1.84
C ARG A 41 5.50 8.10 -3.15
N VAL A 42 4.29 8.03 -3.69
CA VAL A 42 4.00 7.32 -4.95
C VAL A 42 3.09 8.16 -5.83
N GLU A 43 3.18 7.93 -7.14
CA GLU A 43 2.26 8.51 -8.11
C GLU A 43 0.96 7.68 -8.19
N PRO A 44 -0.19 8.30 -8.52
CA PRO A 44 -1.48 7.61 -8.64
C PRO A 44 -1.44 6.38 -9.56
N GLU A 45 -0.70 6.47 -10.67
CA GLU A 45 -0.57 5.44 -11.69
C GLU A 45 0.20 4.22 -11.17
N GLN A 46 1.03 4.39 -10.14
CA GLN A 46 1.81 3.30 -9.53
C GLN A 46 0.97 2.45 -8.57
N VAL A 47 -0.13 3.00 -8.03
CA VAL A 47 -0.95 2.34 -7.00
C VAL A 47 -1.51 0.98 -7.45
N PRO A 48 -2.06 0.80 -8.66
CA PRO A 48 -2.55 -0.49 -9.11
C PRO A 48 -1.46 -1.56 -9.13
N TYR A 49 -0.25 -1.23 -9.61
CA TYR A 49 0.88 -2.16 -9.67
C TYR A 49 1.36 -2.57 -8.27
N LEU A 50 1.43 -1.60 -7.35
CA LEU A 50 1.75 -1.88 -5.94
C LEU A 50 0.66 -2.75 -5.30
N ARG A 51 -0.62 -2.53 -5.59
CA ARG A 51 -1.68 -3.41 -5.07
C ARG A 51 -1.57 -4.82 -5.65
N ALA A 52 -1.28 -4.95 -6.94
CA ALA A 52 -1.11 -6.22 -7.63
C ALA A 52 0.06 -7.04 -7.05
N ALA A 53 1.22 -6.40 -6.85
CA ALA A 53 2.43 -7.07 -6.38
C ALA A 53 2.34 -7.61 -4.93
N TRP A 54 1.40 -7.11 -4.11
CA TRP A 54 1.14 -7.61 -2.74
C TRP A 54 -0.27 -8.23 -2.59
N ALA A 55 -0.98 -8.47 -3.68
CA ALA A 55 -2.27 -9.15 -3.65
C ALA A 55 -2.12 -10.60 -3.16
N LYS A 56 -3.14 -11.15 -2.49
CA LYS A 56 -3.13 -12.56 -2.08
C LYS A 56 -2.97 -13.50 -3.29
N LYS A 57 -3.65 -13.18 -4.39
CA LYS A 57 -3.49 -13.83 -5.70
C LYS A 57 -2.74 -12.87 -6.62
N ARG A 58 -1.40 -12.93 -6.56
CA ARG A 58 -0.53 -12.05 -7.37
C ARG A 58 -0.73 -12.36 -8.86
N PRO A 59 -1.03 -11.36 -9.70
CA PRO A 59 -1.06 -11.57 -11.13
C PRO A 59 0.34 -11.92 -11.62
N ARG A 60 0.42 -12.73 -12.68
CA ARG A 60 1.69 -13.01 -13.36
C ARG A 60 2.04 -11.82 -14.23
N LEU A 61 3.31 -11.44 -14.23
CA LEU A 61 3.82 -10.53 -15.24
C LEU A 61 3.75 -11.26 -16.58
N VAL A 62 2.97 -10.70 -17.52
CA VAL A 62 2.92 -11.14 -18.90
C VAL A 62 3.68 -10.10 -19.71
N TRP A 63 4.64 -10.56 -20.49
CA TRP A 63 5.40 -9.78 -21.45
C TRP A 63 5.33 -10.53 -22.78
N ASP A 64 5.33 -9.77 -23.88
CA ASP A 64 5.31 -10.30 -25.25
C ASP A 64 6.70 -10.71 -25.74
#